data_AF-T1FAJ0-F1
#
_entry.id   AF-T1FAJ0-F1
#
_cell.length_a   1.000
_cell.length_b   1.000
_cell.length_c   1.000
_cell.angle_alpha   90.00
_cell.angle_beta   90.00
_cell.angle_gamma   90.00
#
_symmetry.space_group_name_H-M   'P 1'
#
loop_
_entity.id
_entity.type
_entity.pdbx_description
1 polymer ?
#
loop_
_entity_poly.entity_id
_entity_poly.type
_entity_poly.pdbx_seq_one_letter_code
_entity_poly.pdbx_strand_id
1 'polypeptide(L)'
;MSGFDDYEASENYVKLEQQSPTGNIGFSFSRASSVGSVNAISCSSASSTHNTDDEDSDVAMTQSNHFMERRREAHTQAEQKRRDAIKRGYEELQSVVPTCLEAPSQKLSKASILQKTIDYIQFLMQQKKKQEEDHENLKKEVTALKIMKSQYEQMVKSCQNSYQHGADQVTNEEKFFVFQQLMDALFQSFDASVSVNGFEELSNCVFTWLEDQCKPNTLKELTEGILRNSNYSNNINNNGFKFNNVNNNGVNNLN
;
A
#
# COMPACT_ATOMS: atom_id res chain seq x y z
N MET A 1 7.36 17.64 -33.61
CA MET A 1 7.40 16.25 -33.11
C MET A 1 7.11 16.31 -31.61
N SER A 2 5.84 16.27 -31.19
CA SER A 2 5.07 15.04 -30.91
C SER A 2 5.74 14.22 -29.80
N GLY A 3 5.21 14.02 -28.61
CA GLY A 3 3.97 14.42 -27.96
C GLY A 3 4.11 13.79 -26.57
N PHE A 4 4.09 14.60 -25.53
CA PHE A 4 4.01 14.12 -24.16
C PHE A 4 2.63 14.52 -23.70
N ASP A 5 1.66 13.70 -24.08
CA ASP A 5 0.26 13.97 -23.81
C ASP A 5 0.02 14.07 -22.30
N ASP A 6 -0.69 15.14 -21.97
CA ASP A 6 -1.32 15.43 -20.71
C ASP A 6 -2.06 14.20 -20.17
N TYR A 7 -1.67 13.75 -18.98
CA TYR A 7 -2.59 13.05 -18.09
C TYR A 7 -2.99 14.02 -16.99
N GLU A 8 -3.80 14.99 -17.40
CA GLU A 8 -4.54 15.88 -16.51
C GLU A 8 -5.74 15.12 -15.92
N ALA A 9 -5.79 15.16 -14.59
CA ALA A 9 -6.95 15.05 -13.71
C ALA A 9 -8.20 14.30 -14.23
N SER A 10 -8.31 13.03 -13.87
CA SER A 10 -9.59 12.46 -13.49
C SER A 10 -9.77 12.60 -11.97
N GLU A 11 -10.18 13.79 -11.53
CA GLU A 11 -10.87 13.96 -10.25
C GLU A 11 -12.24 13.27 -10.30
N ASN A 12 -12.68 12.76 -9.14
CA ASN A 12 -13.99 12.20 -8.86
C ASN A 12 -14.32 10.81 -9.43
N TYR A 13 -13.86 9.76 -8.74
CA TYR A 13 -14.76 8.76 -8.13
C TYR A 13 -13.95 7.74 -7.30
N VAL A 14 -13.86 7.95 -5.98
CA VAL A 14 -13.85 6.80 -5.05
C VAL A 14 -14.97 7.06 -4.07
N LYS A 15 -16.16 6.69 -4.54
CA LYS A 15 -17.34 6.39 -3.75
C LYS A 15 -16.90 5.71 -2.46
N LEU A 16 -17.32 6.24 -1.31
CA LEU A 16 -17.33 5.51 -0.06
C LEU A 16 -18.03 4.18 -0.32
N GLU A 17 -17.26 3.11 -0.51
CA GLU A 17 -17.79 1.77 -0.47
C GLU A 17 -17.95 1.40 1.00
N GLN A 18 -19.20 1.10 1.34
CA GLN A 18 -19.67 0.79 2.67
C GLN A 18 -18.73 -0.20 3.36
N GLN A 19 -18.27 0.18 4.54
CA GLN A 19 -17.83 -0.76 5.55
C GLN A 19 -18.94 -1.81 5.70
N SER A 20 -18.65 -3.05 5.30
CA SER A 20 -19.51 -4.18 5.64
C SER A 20 -19.58 -4.25 7.17
N PRO A 21 -20.76 -4.41 7.78
CA PRO A 21 -20.84 -4.47 9.23
C PRO A 21 -20.00 -5.66 9.69
N THR A 22 -19.02 -5.39 10.55
CA THR A 22 -18.37 -6.41 11.39
C THR A 22 -19.40 -6.92 12.39
N GLY A 23 -20.35 -7.70 11.87
CA GLY A 23 -21.31 -8.46 12.64
C GLY A 23 -20.62 -9.74 13.08
N ASN A 24 -20.42 -9.85 14.39
CA ASN A 24 -20.15 -11.09 15.09
C ASN A 24 -21.08 -12.19 14.53
N ILE A 25 -20.56 -13.16 13.77
CA ILE A 25 -21.35 -14.30 13.29
C ILE A 25 -21.51 -15.27 14.47
N GLY A 26 -22.29 -14.84 15.46
CA GLY A 26 -22.95 -15.77 16.35
C GLY A 26 -23.97 -16.54 15.53
N PHE A 27 -23.82 -17.86 15.43
CA PHE A 27 -24.85 -18.73 14.89
C PHE A 27 -26.11 -18.63 15.79
N SER A 28 -26.97 -17.66 15.52
CA SER A 28 -28.34 -17.66 16.02
C SER A 28 -29.12 -18.70 15.21
N PHE A 29 -29.34 -19.86 15.83
CA PHE A 29 -30.36 -20.79 15.39
C PHE A 29 -31.74 -20.13 15.56
N SER A 30 -32.21 -19.42 14.53
CA SER A 30 -33.60 -19.02 14.45
C SER A 30 -34.44 -20.24 14.11
N ARG A 31 -35.16 -20.74 15.10
CA ARG A 31 -36.23 -21.73 14.94
C ARG A 31 -37.25 -21.18 13.95
N ALA A 32 -37.35 -21.80 12.78
CA ALA A 32 -38.49 -21.64 11.91
C ALA A 32 -39.71 -22.29 12.59
N SER A 33 -40.58 -21.46 13.14
CA SER A 33 -41.94 -21.85 13.50
C SER A 33 -42.77 -21.91 12.22
N SER A 34 -42.83 -23.09 11.58
CA SER A 34 -43.91 -23.42 10.66
C SER A 34 -44.90 -24.31 11.40
N VAL A 35 -46.02 -23.71 11.76
CA VAL A 35 -47.29 -24.39 11.97
C VAL A 35 -47.61 -25.20 10.69
N GLY A 36 -47.92 -26.49 10.82
CA GLY A 36 -48.39 -27.28 9.68
C GLY A 36 -48.10 -28.76 9.73
N SER A 37 -49.03 -29.50 10.34
CA SER A 37 -49.29 -30.94 10.16
C SER A 37 -48.29 -31.93 10.79
N VAL A 38 -48.55 -32.24 12.06
CA VAL A 38 -48.23 -33.55 12.64
C VAL A 38 -49.15 -34.60 12.02
N ASN A 39 -48.75 -35.21 10.90
CA ASN A 39 -49.31 -36.52 10.54
C ASN A 39 -48.64 -37.56 11.45
N ALA A 40 -49.18 -37.70 12.66
CA ALA A 40 -49.00 -38.89 13.46
C ALA A 40 -49.50 -40.08 12.65
N ILE A 41 -48.59 -40.99 12.33
CA ILE A 41 -48.94 -42.33 11.85
C ILE A 41 -49.48 -43.06 13.07
N SER A 42 -50.77 -42.85 13.36
CA SER A 42 -51.54 -43.75 14.19
C SER A 42 -51.99 -44.89 13.30
N CYS A 43 -51.37 -46.06 13.50
CA CYS A 43 -52.00 -47.32 13.19
C CYS A 43 -53.30 -47.41 14.01
N SER A 44 -54.43 -47.33 13.35
CA SER A 44 -55.72 -47.61 13.96
C SER A 44 -56.51 -48.45 12.97
N SER A 45 -56.44 -49.76 13.20
CA SER A 45 -57.43 -50.72 12.73
C SER A 45 -58.79 -50.24 13.22
N ALA A 46 -59.68 -49.88 12.29
CA ALA A 46 -61.09 -49.71 12.57
C ALA A 46 -61.85 -50.66 11.64
N SER A 47 -62.16 -51.83 12.19
CA SER A 47 -63.13 -52.77 11.64
C SER A 47 -64.54 -52.16 11.75
N SER A 48 -65.22 -52.01 10.63
CA SER A 48 -66.68 -51.88 10.60
C SER A 48 -67.25 -52.96 9.70
N THR A 49 -67.95 -53.91 10.31
CA THR A 49 -68.70 -54.99 9.68
C THR A 49 -70.00 -54.47 9.07
N HIS A 50 -70.22 -54.67 7.77
CA HIS A 50 -71.52 -55.08 7.23
C HIS A 50 -71.35 -55.67 5.82
N ASN A 51 -71.91 -56.86 5.62
CA ASN A 51 -71.76 -57.80 4.50
C ASN A 51 -72.18 -57.26 3.13
N THR A 52 -71.49 -57.66 2.05
CA THR A 52 -72.01 -58.37 0.85
C THR A 52 -70.89 -58.59 -0.20
N ASP A 53 -70.87 -59.79 -0.78
CA ASP A 53 -70.06 -60.31 -1.91
C ASP A 53 -68.53 -60.39 -1.78
N ASP A 54 -68.08 -61.61 -1.46
CA ASP A 54 -66.73 -62.14 -1.63
C ASP A 54 -66.44 -62.39 -3.13
N GLU A 55 -65.74 -61.49 -3.85
CA GLU A 55 -65.01 -61.80 -5.12
C GLU A 55 -64.10 -60.63 -5.66
N ASP A 56 -63.71 -59.59 -4.89
CA ASP A 56 -62.81 -58.51 -5.43
C ASP A 56 -61.79 -57.90 -4.43
N SER A 57 -61.50 -58.58 -3.33
CA SER A 57 -60.61 -58.06 -2.26
C SER A 57 -59.12 -58.11 -2.64
N ASP A 58 -58.74 -59.02 -3.55
CA ASP A 58 -57.34 -59.28 -3.88
C ASP A 58 -56.75 -58.20 -4.81
N VAL A 59 -57.58 -57.57 -5.65
CA VAL A 59 -57.16 -56.54 -6.62
C VAL A 59 -56.91 -55.19 -5.95
N ALA A 60 -57.73 -54.82 -4.96
CA ALA A 60 -57.54 -53.59 -4.16
C ALA A 60 -56.30 -53.68 -3.26
N MET A 61 -56.06 -54.83 -2.65
CA MET A 61 -54.87 -55.10 -1.83
C MET A 61 -53.60 -55.10 -2.68
N THR A 62 -53.60 -55.68 -3.88
CA THR A 62 -52.44 -55.63 -4.79
C THR A 62 -52.17 -54.23 -5.36
N GLN A 63 -53.19 -53.44 -5.70
CA GLN A 63 -53.01 -52.04 -6.12
C GLN A 63 -52.45 -51.15 -4.99
N SER A 64 -52.93 -51.33 -3.75
CA SER A 64 -52.41 -50.64 -2.57
C SER A 64 -50.93 -50.98 -2.31
N ASN A 65 -50.57 -52.26 -2.41
CA ASN A 65 -49.18 -52.71 -2.28
C ASN A 65 -48.30 -52.14 -3.40
N HIS A 66 -48.76 -52.12 -4.66
CA HIS A 66 -48.03 -51.51 -5.77
C HIS A 66 -47.84 -49.99 -5.60
N PHE A 67 -48.82 -49.28 -5.01
CA PHE A 67 -48.67 -47.86 -4.68
C PHE A 67 -47.63 -47.64 -3.57
N MET A 68 -47.65 -48.47 -2.54
CA MET A 68 -46.66 -48.43 -1.45
C MET A 68 -45.24 -48.77 -1.94
N GLU A 69 -45.10 -49.74 -2.83
CA GLU A 69 -43.85 -50.09 -3.50
C GLU A 69 -43.30 -48.90 -4.30
N ARG A 70 -44.14 -48.28 -5.14
CA ARG A 70 -43.76 -47.11 -5.96
C ARG A 70 -43.34 -45.93 -5.09
N ARG A 71 -44.00 -45.72 -3.95
CA ARG A 71 -43.64 -44.68 -2.96
C ARG A 71 -42.30 -44.99 -2.29
N ARG A 72 -42.02 -46.25 -1.97
CA ARG A 72 -40.75 -46.71 -1.39
C ARG A 72 -39.59 -46.56 -2.39
N GLU A 73 -39.81 -46.87 -3.66
CA GLU A 73 -38.84 -46.68 -4.73
C GLU A 73 -38.50 -45.20 -4.93
N ALA A 74 -39.52 -44.34 -5.01
CA ALA A 74 -39.32 -42.89 -5.13
C ALA A 74 -38.52 -42.32 -3.94
N HIS A 75 -38.82 -42.78 -2.72
CA HIS A 75 -38.08 -42.39 -1.52
C HIS A 75 -36.61 -42.86 -1.58
N THR A 76 -36.37 -44.10 -1.98
CA THR A 76 -35.02 -44.66 -2.14
C THR A 76 -34.23 -43.89 -3.21
N GLN A 77 -34.84 -43.57 -4.34
CA GLN A 77 -34.21 -42.78 -5.41
C GLN A 77 -33.85 -41.37 -4.94
N ALA A 78 -34.75 -40.71 -4.21
CA ALA A 78 -34.49 -39.38 -3.65
C ALA A 78 -33.31 -39.39 -2.66
N GLU A 79 -33.25 -40.40 -1.78
CA GLU A 79 -32.14 -40.54 -0.83
C GLU A 79 -30.82 -40.90 -1.53
N GLN A 80 -30.84 -41.72 -2.58
CA GLN A 80 -29.65 -41.99 -3.38
C GLN A 80 -29.12 -40.71 -4.03
N LYS A 81 -29.99 -39.92 -4.66
CA LYS A 81 -29.62 -38.62 -5.25
C LYS A 81 -29.01 -37.67 -4.22
N ARG A 82 -29.56 -37.63 -2.99
CA ARG A 82 -29.01 -36.85 -1.87
C ARG A 82 -27.61 -37.35 -1.47
N ARG A 83 -27.41 -38.67 -1.37
CA ARG A 83 -26.11 -39.27 -1.05
C ARG A 83 -25.06 -39.00 -2.11
N ASP A 84 -25.44 -39.06 -3.38
CA ASP A 84 -24.56 -38.78 -4.51
C ASP A 84 -24.15 -37.30 -4.54
N ALA A 85 -25.06 -36.39 -4.22
CA ALA A 85 -24.74 -34.97 -4.07
C ALA A 85 -23.73 -34.72 -2.94
N ILE A 86 -23.92 -35.35 -1.77
CA ILE A 86 -22.96 -35.26 -0.66
C ILE A 86 -21.61 -35.84 -1.06
N LYS A 87 -21.59 -37.00 -1.75
CA LYS A 87 -20.36 -37.63 -2.21
C LYS A 87 -19.57 -36.72 -3.14
N ARG A 88 -20.23 -36.07 -4.11
CA ARG A 88 -19.60 -35.06 -4.98
C ARG A 88 -19.03 -33.88 -4.20
N GLY A 89 -19.74 -33.40 -3.17
CA GLY A 89 -19.23 -32.33 -2.31
C GLY A 89 -17.93 -32.71 -1.58
N TYR A 90 -17.77 -33.96 -1.17
CA TYR A 90 -16.49 -34.44 -0.59
C TYR A 90 -15.37 -34.51 -1.63
N GLU A 91 -15.67 -34.94 -2.86
CA GLU A 91 -14.71 -34.99 -3.96
C GLU A 91 -14.23 -33.57 -4.32
N GLU A 92 -15.13 -32.59 -4.33
CA GLU A 92 -14.81 -31.18 -4.54
C GLU A 92 -13.95 -30.60 -3.41
N LEU A 93 -14.32 -30.83 -2.14
CA LEU A 93 -13.50 -30.43 -0.99
C LEU A 93 -12.08 -30.99 -1.07
N GLN A 94 -11.94 -32.25 -1.47
CA GLN A 94 -10.64 -32.89 -1.61
C GLN A 94 -9.78 -32.23 -2.69
N SER A 95 -10.41 -31.72 -3.76
CA SER A 95 -9.73 -31.06 -4.87
C SER A 95 -9.24 -29.64 -4.57
N VAL A 96 -9.93 -28.91 -3.68
CA VAL A 96 -9.62 -27.50 -3.37
C VAL A 96 -8.78 -27.32 -2.11
N VAL A 97 -8.77 -28.31 -1.20
CA VAL A 97 -7.99 -28.26 0.04
C VAL A 97 -6.58 -28.84 -0.21
N PRO A 98 -5.49 -28.03 -0.18
CA PRO A 98 -4.15 -28.49 -0.55
C PRO A 98 -3.66 -29.69 0.26
N THR A 99 -3.93 -29.69 1.57
CA THR A 99 -3.50 -30.78 2.48
C THR A 99 -4.26 -32.09 2.27
N CYS A 100 -5.35 -32.07 1.49
CA CYS A 100 -6.03 -33.28 1.02
C CYS A 100 -5.39 -33.86 -0.24
N LEU A 101 -4.69 -33.04 -1.04
CA LEU A 101 -4.01 -33.43 -2.27
C LEU A 101 -2.63 -34.06 -2.02
N GLU A 102 -2.02 -33.79 -0.87
CA GLU A 102 -0.69 -34.30 -0.50
C GLU A 102 -0.62 -35.84 -0.37
N ALA A 103 -1.77 -36.50 -0.15
CA ALA A 103 -1.86 -37.97 -0.06
C ALA A 103 -2.87 -38.53 -1.08
N PRO A 104 -2.60 -38.39 -2.40
CA PRO A 104 -3.58 -38.74 -3.44
C PRO A 104 -3.79 -40.25 -3.57
N SER A 105 -2.84 -41.07 -3.08
CA SER A 105 -2.92 -42.54 -3.10
C SER A 105 -3.71 -43.12 -1.93
N GLN A 106 -4.07 -42.32 -0.92
CA GLN A 106 -4.77 -42.79 0.27
C GLN A 106 -6.19 -42.22 0.29
N LYS A 107 -7.21 -43.09 0.30
CA LYS A 107 -8.61 -42.67 0.46
C LYS A 107 -8.78 -42.03 1.84
N LEU A 108 -8.78 -40.69 1.88
CA LEU A 108 -8.99 -39.94 3.11
C LEU A 108 -10.40 -40.21 3.64
N SER A 109 -10.51 -40.35 4.97
CA SER A 109 -11.83 -40.50 5.60
C SER A 109 -12.62 -39.21 5.49
N LYS A 110 -13.96 -39.29 5.52
CA LYS A 110 -14.83 -38.11 5.54
C LYS A 110 -14.48 -37.17 6.71
N ALA A 111 -14.21 -37.71 7.89
CA ALA A 111 -13.79 -36.94 9.05
C ALA A 111 -12.46 -36.21 8.80
N SER A 112 -11.49 -36.86 8.17
CA SER A 112 -10.20 -36.26 7.82
C SER A 112 -10.35 -35.12 6.81
N ILE A 113 -11.19 -35.28 5.79
CA ILE A 113 -11.47 -34.22 4.80
C ILE A 113 -12.08 -33.00 5.49
N LEU A 114 -13.08 -33.20 6.35
CA LEU A 114 -13.70 -32.11 7.09
C LEU A 114 -12.70 -31.39 8.00
N GLN A 115 -11.87 -32.11 8.75
CA GLN A 115 -10.88 -31.50 9.63
C GLN A 115 -9.86 -30.68 8.83
N LYS A 116 -9.27 -31.26 7.78
CA LYS A 116 -8.34 -30.56 6.89
C LYS A 116 -8.96 -29.31 6.25
N THR A 117 -10.26 -29.37 5.93
CA THR A 117 -11.01 -28.22 5.40
C THR A 117 -11.14 -27.12 6.46
N ILE A 118 -11.47 -27.46 7.71
CA ILE A 118 -11.56 -26.49 8.81
C ILE A 118 -10.20 -25.80 9.02
N ASP A 119 -9.13 -26.58 9.08
CA ASP A 119 -7.77 -26.05 9.26
C ASP A 119 -7.39 -25.12 8.11
N TYR A 120 -7.75 -25.47 6.87
CA TYR A 120 -7.48 -24.64 5.70
C TYR A 120 -8.30 -23.35 5.68
N ILE A 121 -9.58 -23.38 6.09
CA ILE A 121 -10.39 -22.17 6.24
C ILE A 121 -9.77 -21.24 7.28
N GLN A 122 -9.36 -21.76 8.44
CA GLN A 122 -8.70 -20.97 9.48
C GLN A 122 -7.39 -20.35 8.98
N PHE A 123 -6.60 -21.13 8.24
CA PHE A 123 -5.39 -20.64 7.58
C PHE A 123 -5.69 -19.50 6.58
N LEU A 124 -6.69 -19.66 5.71
CA LEU A 124 -7.10 -18.63 4.76
C LEU A 124 -7.61 -17.37 5.46
N MET A 125 -8.36 -17.50 6.55
CA MET A 125 -8.82 -16.36 7.35
C MET A 125 -7.63 -15.58 7.95
N GLN A 126 -6.64 -16.30 8.49
CA GLN A 126 -5.44 -15.67 9.03
C GLN A 126 -4.60 -15.01 7.94
N GLN A 127 -4.44 -15.67 6.78
CA GLN A 127 -3.72 -15.12 5.63
C GLN A 127 -4.41 -13.87 5.09
N LYS A 128 -5.73 -13.90 4.92
CA LYS A 128 -6.53 -12.75 4.51
C LYS A 128 -6.35 -11.58 5.47
N LYS A 129 -6.47 -11.82 6.79
CA LYS A 129 -6.28 -10.78 7.81
C LYS A 129 -4.89 -10.15 7.72
N LYS A 130 -3.85 -10.96 7.52
CA LYS A 130 -2.47 -10.47 7.36
C LYS A 130 -2.34 -9.60 6.11
N GLN A 131 -2.88 -10.04 4.97
CA GLN A 131 -2.84 -9.27 3.73
C GLN A 131 -3.59 -7.93 3.85
N GLU A 132 -4.73 -7.91 4.55
CA GLU A 132 -5.48 -6.68 4.82
C GLU A 132 -4.67 -5.70 5.69
N GLU A 133 -3.97 -6.19 6.72
CA GLU A 133 -3.08 -5.37 7.56
C GLU A 133 -1.90 -4.80 6.76
N ASP A 134 -1.23 -5.63 5.97
CA ASP A 134 -0.11 -5.22 5.10
C ASP A 134 -0.57 -4.16 4.08
N HIS A 135 -1.76 -4.34 3.50
CA HIS A 135 -2.34 -3.39 2.56
C HIS A 135 -2.66 -2.03 3.21
N GLU A 136 -3.25 -2.03 4.41
CA GLU A 136 -3.51 -0.80 5.16
C GLU A 136 -2.23 -0.08 5.55
N ASN A 137 -1.18 -0.82 5.92
CA ASN A 137 0.13 -0.24 6.22
C ASN A 137 0.76 0.40 4.98
N LEU A 138 0.76 -0.29 3.84
CA LEU A 138 1.30 0.23 2.59
C LEU A 138 0.52 1.48 2.12
N LYS A 139 -0.80 1.50 2.31
CA LYS A 139 -1.63 2.66 1.99
C LYS A 139 -1.29 3.88 2.85
N LYS A 140 -1.00 3.68 4.14
CA LYS A 140 -0.52 4.75 5.02
C LYS A 140 0.85 5.27 4.58
N GLU A 141 1.77 4.38 4.22
CA GLU A 141 3.10 4.75 3.72
C GLU A 141 3.02 5.58 2.44
N VAL A 142 2.24 5.13 1.45
CA VAL A 142 2.00 5.87 0.21
C VAL A 142 1.43 7.26 0.49
N THR A 143 0.52 7.37 1.45
CA THR A 143 -0.06 8.66 1.84
C THR A 143 0.99 9.57 2.47
N ALA A 144 1.82 9.05 3.37
CA ALA A 144 2.92 9.80 3.97
C ALA A 144 3.95 10.26 2.93
N LEU A 145 4.35 9.39 2.01
CA LEU A 145 5.25 9.71 0.90
C LEU A 145 4.68 10.81 0.00
N LYS A 146 3.38 10.75 -0.31
CA LYS A 146 2.69 11.79 -1.10
C LYS A 146 2.70 13.14 -0.38
N ILE A 147 2.46 13.16 0.93
CA ILE A 147 2.52 14.39 1.75
C ILE A 147 3.95 14.96 1.71
N MET A 148 4.98 14.13 1.97
CA MET A 148 6.37 14.59 1.95
C MET A 148 6.76 15.12 0.57
N LYS A 149 6.42 14.42 -0.51
CA LYS A 149 6.65 14.89 -1.87
C LYS A 149 6.02 16.26 -2.10
N SER A 150 4.75 16.43 -1.72
CA SER A 150 4.05 17.71 -1.86
C SER A 150 4.73 18.83 -1.05
N GLN A 151 5.25 18.53 0.14
CA GLN A 151 5.99 19.51 0.95
C GLN A 151 7.30 19.93 0.27
N TYR A 152 8.08 18.97 -0.26
CA TYR A 152 9.30 19.28 -0.99
C TYR A 152 9.03 20.09 -2.26
N GLU A 153 8.00 19.75 -3.02
CA GLU A 153 7.60 20.52 -4.20
C GLU A 153 7.21 21.96 -3.86
N GLN A 154 6.52 22.18 -2.74
CA GLN A 154 6.20 23.53 -2.24
C GLN A 154 7.45 24.30 -1.83
N MET A 155 8.40 23.67 -1.14
CA MET A 155 9.67 24.29 -0.77
C MET A 155 10.49 24.69 -2.00
N VAL A 156 10.59 23.81 -2.99
CA VAL A 156 11.31 24.08 -4.25
C VAL A 156 10.68 25.27 -4.96
N LYS A 157 9.35 25.30 -5.14
CA LYS A 157 8.66 26.44 -5.76
C LYS A 157 8.90 27.75 -5.01
N SER A 158 8.90 27.71 -3.67
CA SER A 158 9.16 28.88 -2.83
C SER A 158 10.59 29.41 -3.01
N CYS A 159 11.58 28.52 -3.02
CA CYS A 159 12.97 28.86 -3.33
C CYS A 159 13.08 29.44 -4.75
N GLN A 160 12.46 28.80 -5.75
CA GLN A 160 12.54 29.23 -7.15
C GLN A 160 11.91 30.61 -7.36
N ASN A 161 10.79 30.92 -6.70
CA ASN A 161 10.20 32.26 -6.68
C ASN A 161 11.14 33.30 -6.04
N SER A 162 11.88 32.93 -4.99
CA SER A 162 12.90 33.82 -4.40
C SER A 162 14.11 34.03 -5.33
N TYR A 163 14.50 33.03 -6.13
CA TYR A 163 15.57 33.16 -7.12
C TYR A 163 15.18 33.99 -8.35
N GLN A 164 13.91 33.96 -8.80
CA GLN A 164 13.47 34.79 -9.92
C GLN A 164 13.53 36.30 -9.64
N HIS A 165 13.48 36.73 -8.37
CA HIS A 165 13.65 38.14 -8.02
C HIS A 165 15.14 38.59 -7.89
N GLY A 166 16.10 37.66 -7.94
CA GLY A 166 17.54 37.95 -7.78
C GLY A 166 18.46 37.52 -8.92
N ALA A 167 18.00 36.65 -9.82
CA ALA A 167 18.84 36.07 -10.87
C ALA A 167 19.38 37.09 -11.90
N ASP A 168 18.67 38.19 -12.10
CA ASP A 168 19.01 39.26 -13.05
C ASP A 168 19.92 40.35 -12.48
N GLN A 169 20.31 40.29 -11.20
CA GLN A 169 21.07 41.37 -10.56
C GLN A 169 22.58 41.13 -10.43
N VAL A 170 23.09 39.93 -10.77
CA VAL A 170 24.50 39.57 -10.62
C VAL A 170 24.99 38.82 -11.86
N THR A 171 26.10 39.28 -12.44
CA THR A 171 26.71 38.70 -13.64
C THR A 171 27.22 37.28 -13.38
N ASN A 172 27.35 36.46 -14.43
CA ASN A 172 27.87 35.09 -14.27
C ASN A 172 29.34 35.10 -13.82
N GLU A 173 30.10 36.13 -14.21
CA GLU A 173 31.48 36.36 -13.82
C GLU A 173 31.61 36.58 -12.30
N GLU A 174 30.72 37.38 -11.69
CA GLU A 174 30.69 37.59 -10.24
C GLU A 174 30.29 36.32 -9.48
N LYS A 175 29.33 35.54 -10.02
CA LYS A 175 28.94 34.24 -9.47
C LYS A 175 30.10 33.25 -9.51
N PHE A 176 30.83 33.21 -10.63
CA PHE A 176 31.99 32.33 -10.79
C PHE A 176 33.14 32.73 -9.87
N PHE A 177 33.39 34.03 -9.71
CA PHE A 177 34.39 34.54 -8.77
C PHE A 177 34.11 34.11 -7.33
N VAL A 178 32.86 34.24 -6.87
CA VAL A 178 32.47 33.81 -5.51
C VAL A 178 32.59 32.29 -5.37
N PHE A 179 32.16 31.52 -6.40
CA PHE A 179 32.31 30.07 -6.41
C PHE A 179 33.78 29.64 -6.33
N GLN A 180 34.66 30.26 -7.12
CA GLN A 180 36.08 29.97 -7.10
C GLN A 180 36.67 30.20 -5.70
N GLN A 181 36.41 31.37 -5.10
CA GLN A 181 36.88 31.69 -3.75
C GLN A 181 36.33 30.71 -2.70
N LEU A 182 35.09 30.25 -2.86
CA LEU A 182 34.49 29.25 -1.98
C LEU A 182 35.20 27.90 -2.11
N MET A 183 35.42 27.44 -3.34
CA MET A 183 36.12 26.18 -3.61
C MET A 183 37.57 26.22 -3.12
N ASP A 184 38.27 27.34 -3.30
CA ASP A 184 39.64 27.53 -2.82
C ASP A 184 39.69 27.49 -1.28
N ALA A 185 38.73 28.09 -0.60
CA ALA A 185 38.63 28.05 0.86
C ALA A 185 38.30 26.63 1.39
N LEU A 186 37.42 25.90 0.70
CA LEU A 186 37.11 24.51 1.04
C LEU A 186 38.31 23.59 0.78
N PHE A 187 39.04 23.81 -0.30
CA PHE A 187 40.23 23.03 -0.60
C PHE A 187 41.34 23.27 0.43
N GLN A 188 41.57 24.52 0.84
CA GLN A 188 42.53 24.84 1.89
C GLN A 188 42.15 24.20 3.24
N SER A 189 40.86 24.20 3.59
CA SER A 189 40.41 23.56 4.83
C SER A 189 40.53 22.04 4.77
N PHE A 190 40.29 21.45 3.60
CA PHE A 190 40.52 20.02 3.34
C PHE A 190 41.99 19.67 3.51
N ASP A 191 42.90 20.39 2.83
CA ASP A 191 44.34 20.15 2.87
C ASP A 191 44.92 20.31 4.29
N ALA A 192 44.36 21.22 5.09
CA ALA A 192 44.77 21.43 6.47
C ALA A 192 44.24 20.37 7.46
N SER A 193 43.13 19.70 7.15
CA SER A 193 42.44 18.79 8.06
C SER A 193 42.56 17.30 7.69
N VAL A 194 42.85 17.00 6.42
CA VAL A 194 42.90 15.64 5.91
C VAL A 194 44.33 15.15 5.78
N SER A 195 44.68 14.19 6.63
CA SER A 195 45.96 13.48 6.62
C SER A 195 45.87 12.22 5.74
N VAL A 196 46.92 11.94 4.97
CA VAL A 196 47.02 10.78 4.05
C VAL A 196 47.96 9.67 4.57
N ASN A 197 48.14 9.58 5.90
CA ASN A 197 49.07 8.64 6.53
C ASN A 197 48.56 7.18 6.62
N GLY A 198 47.31 6.92 6.22
CA GLY A 198 46.71 5.58 6.17
C GLY A 198 45.22 5.64 5.84
N PHE A 199 44.63 4.52 5.37
CA PHE A 199 43.22 4.51 4.95
C PHE A 199 42.25 4.81 6.10
N GLU A 200 42.51 4.28 7.29
CA GLU A 200 41.68 4.50 8.48
C GLU A 200 41.71 5.97 8.92
N GLU A 201 42.91 6.54 9.06
CA GLU A 201 43.11 7.95 9.41
C GLU A 201 42.53 8.88 8.35
N LEU A 202 42.78 8.61 7.06
CA LEU A 202 42.18 9.34 5.94
C LEU A 202 40.66 9.33 6.02
N SER A 203 40.05 8.15 6.19
CA SER A 203 38.59 8.03 6.25
C SER A 203 38.00 8.82 7.42
N ASN A 204 38.61 8.74 8.60
CA ASN A 204 38.18 9.49 9.78
C ASN A 204 38.32 11.00 9.58
N CYS A 205 39.47 11.47 9.08
CA CYS A 205 39.70 12.89 8.81
C CYS A 205 38.73 13.44 7.77
N VAL A 206 38.44 12.71 6.69
CA VAL A 206 37.49 13.12 5.64
C VAL A 206 36.07 13.20 6.20
N PHE A 207 35.64 12.22 7.01
CA PHE A 207 34.31 12.26 7.64
C PHE A 207 34.18 13.46 8.58
N THR A 208 35.16 13.68 9.46
CA THR A 208 35.15 14.83 10.38
C THR A 208 35.16 16.16 9.62
N TRP A 209 35.99 16.28 8.57
CA TRP A 209 36.01 17.49 7.75
C TRP A 209 34.67 17.76 7.05
N LEU A 210 34.05 16.73 6.46
CA LEU A 210 32.73 16.86 5.84
C LEU A 210 31.66 17.30 6.84
N GLU A 211 31.66 16.70 8.03
CA GLU A 211 30.70 17.03 9.07
C GLU A 211 30.89 18.44 9.62
N ASP A 212 32.11 18.97 9.68
CA ASP A 212 32.35 20.30 10.23
C ASP A 212 32.27 21.42 9.18
N GLN A 213 32.84 21.20 7.99
CA GLN A 213 33.05 22.25 6.98
C GLN A 213 31.98 22.28 5.89
N CYS A 214 31.28 21.16 5.63
CA CYS A 214 30.31 21.06 4.52
C CYS A 214 28.83 21.15 4.95
N LYS A 215 28.54 21.61 6.17
CA LYS A 215 27.16 21.87 6.61
C LYS A 215 26.59 23.10 5.90
N PRO A 216 25.26 23.12 5.58
CA PRO A 216 24.63 24.25 4.88
C PRO A 216 24.85 25.62 5.56
N ASN A 217 24.84 25.65 6.89
CA ASN A 217 25.06 26.88 7.66
C ASN A 217 26.52 27.35 7.54
N THR A 218 27.49 26.46 7.69
CA THR A 218 28.92 26.76 7.56
C THR A 218 29.25 27.29 6.15
N LEU A 219 28.71 26.65 5.11
CA LEU A 219 28.89 27.09 3.73
C LEU A 219 28.26 28.47 3.47
N LYS A 220 27.11 28.73 4.07
CA LYS A 220 26.45 30.05 3.99
C LYS A 220 27.31 31.13 4.66
N GLU A 221 27.80 30.87 5.88
CA GLU A 221 28.68 31.80 6.60
C GLU A 221 29.99 32.08 5.84
N LEU A 222 30.60 31.05 5.26
CA LEU A 222 31.80 31.18 4.43
C LEU A 222 31.53 32.02 3.18
N THR A 223 30.43 31.75 2.48
CA THR A 223 30.01 32.52 1.29
C THR A 223 29.72 33.98 1.64
N GLU A 224 29.02 34.24 2.75
CA GLU A 224 28.77 35.58 3.25
C GLU A 224 30.08 36.31 3.62
N GLY A 225 31.06 35.60 4.20
CA GLY A 225 32.39 36.12 4.48
C GLY A 225 33.14 36.52 3.21
N ILE A 226 33.12 35.67 2.17
CA ILE A 226 33.72 35.96 0.86
C ILE A 226 33.05 37.18 0.20
N LEU A 227 31.72 37.24 0.24
CA LEU A 227 30.97 38.38 -0.29
C LEU A 227 31.30 39.69 0.45
N ARG A 228 31.44 39.65 1.79
CA ARG A 228 31.86 40.82 2.58
C ARG A 228 33.29 41.26 2.22
N ASN A 229 34.22 40.32 2.07
CA ASN A 229 35.62 40.60 1.72
C ASN A 229 35.77 41.15 0.29
N SER A 230 35.00 40.62 -0.66
CA SER A 230 34.95 41.12 -2.04
C SER A 230 34.41 42.55 -2.10
N ASN A 231 33.34 42.84 -1.36
CA ASN A 231 32.78 44.19 -1.24
C ASN A 231 33.78 45.18 -0.60
N TYR A 232 34.61 44.73 0.35
CA TYR A 232 35.67 45.56 0.93
C TYR A 232 36.81 45.84 -0.06
N SER A 233 37.27 44.85 -0.83
CA SER A 233 38.31 45.05 -1.85
C SER A 233 37.86 45.99 -2.97
N ASN A 234 36.60 45.89 -3.39
CA ASN A 234 36.02 46.80 -4.39
C ASN A 234 35.88 48.25 -3.86
N ASN A 235 35.69 48.44 -2.56
CA ASN A 235 35.58 49.76 -1.94
C ASN A 235 36.94 50.45 -1.72
N ILE A 236 38.00 49.68 -1.45
CA ILE A 236 39.38 50.20 -1.37
C ILE A 236 39.87 50.69 -2.74
N ASN A 237 39.59 49.94 -3.82
CA ASN A 237 40.00 50.32 -5.17
C ASN A 237 39.30 51.59 -5.71
N ASN A 238 38.11 51.93 -5.20
CA ASN A 238 37.42 53.19 -5.55
C ASN A 238 37.88 54.41 -4.72
N ASN A 239 38.54 54.21 -3.58
CA ASN A 239 39.04 55.31 -2.74
C ASN A 239 40.55 55.59 -2.90
N GLY A 240 41.27 54.82 -3.73
CA GLY A 240 42.71 54.96 -3.96
C GLY A 240 43.16 56.04 -4.96
N PHE A 241 42.23 56.71 -5.66
CA PHE A 241 42.54 57.75 -6.66
C PHE A 241 42.24 59.17 -6.18
N LYS A 242 42.63 59.53 -4.96
CA LYS A 242 42.78 60.94 -4.60
C LYS A 242 43.97 61.11 -3.67
N PHE A 243 45.16 61.36 -4.23
CA PHE A 243 46.00 62.45 -3.76
C PHE A 243 47.13 62.80 -4.75
N ASN A 244 47.26 64.11 -4.96
CA ASN A 244 48.40 64.89 -5.45
C ASN A 244 48.74 64.89 -6.95
N ASN A 245 48.31 65.98 -7.61
CA ASN A 245 49.25 66.73 -8.44
C ASN A 245 49.13 68.24 -8.14
N VAL A 246 50.02 68.74 -7.28
CA VAL A 246 50.36 70.16 -7.16
C VAL A 246 51.60 70.36 -8.02
N ASN A 247 51.48 71.02 -9.17
CA ASN A 247 52.27 72.22 -9.48
C ASN A 247 52.00 72.81 -10.88
N ASN A 248 51.65 74.10 -10.85
CA ASN A 248 52.35 75.20 -11.50
C ASN A 248 52.39 75.31 -13.04
N ASN A 249 51.56 76.21 -13.57
CA ASN A 249 51.88 77.17 -14.63
C ASN A 249 51.12 78.45 -14.25
N GLY A 250 51.74 79.60 -14.01
CA GLY A 250 52.59 80.28 -14.97
C GLY A 250 51.86 81.56 -15.41
N VAL A 251 52.03 82.60 -14.60
CA VAL A 251 52.04 84.06 -14.87
C VAL A 251 51.67 84.54 -16.28
N ASN A 252 50.87 85.62 -16.35
CA ASN A 252 50.88 86.79 -17.29
C ASN A 252 49.42 87.19 -17.64
N ASN A 253 48.76 88.12 -16.93
CA ASN A 253 48.90 89.59 -16.95
C ASN A 253 48.54 90.21 -18.32
N LEU A 254 47.48 91.04 -18.39
CA LEU A 254 47.55 92.48 -18.71
C LEU A 254 46.18 93.09 -19.09
N ASN A 255 45.92 94.23 -18.41
CA ASN A 255 45.05 95.39 -18.67
C ASN A 255 43.55 95.24 -18.82
#